data_AF-A0A8T7AUT7-F1
#
_entry.id   AF-A0A8T7AUT7-F1
#
_cell.length_a   1.000
_cell.length_b   1.000
_cell.length_c   1.000
_cell.angle_alpha   90.00
_cell.angle_beta   90.00
_cell.angle_gamma   90.00
#
_symmetry.space_group_name_H-M   'P 1'
#
loop_
_entity.id
_entity.type
_entity.pdbx_description
1 polymer ?
#
loop_
_entity_poly.entity_id
_entity_poly.type
_entity_poly.pdbx_seq_one_letter_code
_entity_poly.pdbx_strand_id
1 'polypeptide(L)'
;HDTPARALLQLSVRSLSSGCVRAQDSAALADWLLQSGTQPTDSVATALTTAAADPEWRTRSFVLPESVPVDLVYLNAWVAADGELHFRHDIYQRAAPQVHARTAHRHEGD
;
A
#
# COMPACT_ATOMS: atom_id res chain seq x y z
N HIS A 1 -8.70 1.53 1.18
CA HIS A 1 -9.58 2.30 2.10
C HIS A 1 -8.79 2.74 3.34
N ASP A 2 -9.34 3.64 4.16
CA ASP A 2 -8.72 4.07 5.43
C ASP A 2 -8.97 3.07 6.58
N THR A 3 -8.31 3.26 7.73
CA THR A 3 -8.58 2.50 8.96
C THR A 3 -8.37 3.34 10.23
N PRO A 4 -9.28 3.28 11.21
CA PRO A 4 -9.02 3.85 12.53
C PRO A 4 -7.94 3.07 13.30
N ALA A 5 -7.68 1.81 12.93
CA ALA A 5 -6.67 0.95 13.55
C ALA A 5 -5.26 1.22 12.98
N ARG A 6 -4.83 2.49 12.98
CA ARG A 6 -3.55 2.94 12.40
C ARG A 6 -2.33 2.20 12.96
N ALA A 7 -2.37 1.81 14.23
CA ALA A 7 -1.28 1.09 14.89
C ALA A 7 -0.92 -0.23 14.19
N LEU A 8 -1.89 -0.91 13.55
CA LEU A 8 -1.63 -2.17 12.82
C LEU A 8 -0.73 -1.96 11.60
N LEU A 9 -0.63 -0.74 11.08
CA LEU A 9 0.20 -0.41 9.94
C LEU A 9 1.69 -0.27 10.30
N GLN A 10 2.02 -0.22 11.60
CA GLN A 10 3.40 -0.19 12.09
C GLN A 10 3.98 -1.58 12.34
N LEU A 11 3.17 -2.63 12.21
CA LEU A 11 3.64 -4.00 12.38
C LEU A 11 4.54 -4.42 11.21
N SER A 12 5.50 -5.30 11.49
CA SER A 12 6.35 -5.91 10.46
C SER A 12 5.55 -6.84 9.55
N VAL A 13 4.60 -7.60 10.12
CA VAL A 13 3.64 -8.43 9.40
C VAL A 13 2.27 -7.74 9.41
N ARG A 14 1.73 -7.44 8.22
CA ARG A 14 0.50 -6.63 8.07
C ARG A 14 -0.62 -7.33 7.30
N SER A 15 -0.56 -8.66 7.20
CA SER A 15 -1.62 -9.50 6.63
C SER A 15 -2.81 -9.63 7.60
N LEU A 16 -3.41 -8.50 7.98
CA LEU A 16 -4.43 -8.36 9.04
C LEU A 16 -5.76 -7.81 8.52
N SER A 17 -6.08 -8.05 7.25
CA SER A 17 -7.35 -7.66 6.64
C SER A 17 -8.13 -8.87 6.15
N SER A 18 -9.45 -8.72 6.02
CA SER A 18 -10.34 -9.74 5.47
C SER A 18 -10.35 -9.78 3.93
N GLY A 19 -9.40 -9.10 3.27
CA GLY A 19 -9.25 -9.12 1.81
C GLY A 19 -9.03 -7.75 1.16
N CYS A 20 -9.52 -6.66 1.75
CA CYS A 20 -9.27 -5.31 1.21
C CYS A 20 -7.88 -4.77 1.61
N VAL A 21 -7.29 -3.93 0.75
CA VAL A 21 -6.04 -3.21 1.03
C VAL A 21 -6.32 -1.88 1.74
N ARG A 22 -5.68 -1.68 2.89
CA ARG A 22 -5.70 -0.42 3.65
C ARG A 22 -4.52 0.44 3.23
N ALA A 23 -4.76 1.70 2.93
CA ALA A 23 -3.70 2.66 2.64
C ALA A 23 -3.30 3.39 3.93
N GLN A 24 -1.99 3.54 4.18
CA GLN A 24 -1.50 4.21 5.38
C GLN A 24 -1.80 5.71 5.41
N ASP A 25 -1.80 6.35 4.23
CA ASP A 25 -2.22 7.73 4.09
C ASP A 25 -3.28 7.84 2.99
N SER A 26 -4.50 7.40 3.32
CA SER A 26 -5.62 7.45 2.39
C SER A 26 -6.08 8.86 2.06
N ALA A 27 -5.86 9.84 2.96
CA ALA A 27 -6.23 11.23 2.71
C ALA A 27 -5.28 11.86 1.69
N ALA A 28 -3.96 11.68 1.86
CA ALA A 28 -2.99 12.14 0.87
C ALA A 28 -3.16 11.44 -0.49
N LEU A 29 -3.48 10.14 -0.50
CA LEU A 29 -3.81 9.43 -1.74
C LEU A 29 -5.06 10.02 -2.41
N ALA A 30 -6.10 10.34 -1.64
CA ALA A 30 -7.32 10.97 -2.18
C ALA A 30 -7.03 12.38 -2.71
N ASP A 31 -6.23 13.17 -1.99
CA ASP A 31 -5.76 14.47 -2.48
C ASP A 31 -5.04 14.31 -3.82
N TRP A 32 -4.09 13.38 -3.93
CA TRP A 32 -3.38 13.10 -5.18
C TRP A 32 -4.31 12.73 -6.34
N LEU A 33 -5.27 11.84 -6.10
CA LEU A 33 -6.25 11.42 -7.12
C LEU A 33 -7.14 12.57 -7.62
N LEU A 34 -7.43 13.56 -6.77
CA LEU A 34 -8.37 14.65 -7.10
C LEU A 34 -7.72 15.86 -7.77
N GLN A 35 -6.38 15.94 -7.83
CA GLN A 35 -5.61 17.10 -8.34
C GLN A 35 -6.01 17.56 -9.74
N SER A 36 -6.46 16.66 -10.62
CA SER A 36 -6.65 16.94 -12.06
C SER A 36 -8.06 17.38 -12.47
N GLY A 37 -9.02 17.60 -11.55
CA GLY A 37 -10.32 18.13 -12.00
C GLY A 37 -11.45 18.27 -10.98
N THR A 38 -11.30 17.77 -9.75
CA THR A 38 -12.40 17.77 -8.77
C THR A 38 -11.93 18.10 -7.35
N GLN A 39 -10.84 18.88 -7.25
CA GLN A 39 -10.32 19.33 -5.96
C GLN A 39 -11.42 20.06 -5.16
N PRO A 40 -11.69 19.65 -3.91
CA PRO A 40 -12.33 20.55 -2.96
C PRO A 40 -11.44 21.78 -2.75
N THR A 41 -12.02 22.90 -2.30
CA THR A 41 -11.26 24.12 -2.02
C THR A 41 -10.18 23.92 -0.94
N ASP A 42 -10.40 22.91 -0.07
CA ASP A 42 -9.48 22.47 0.98
C ASP A 42 -8.98 21.04 0.71
N SER A 43 -7.87 20.64 1.33
CA SER A 43 -7.40 19.24 1.30
C SER A 43 -8.46 18.29 1.84
N VAL A 44 -8.44 17.04 1.39
CA VAL A 44 -9.34 15.98 1.84
C VAL A 44 -9.24 15.80 3.36
N ALA A 45 -8.05 15.90 3.94
CA ALA A 45 -7.87 15.83 5.40
C ALA A 45 -8.62 16.95 6.15
N THR A 46 -8.55 18.18 5.66
CA THR A 46 -9.29 19.33 6.22
C THR A 46 -10.80 19.14 6.03
N ALA A 47 -11.23 18.74 4.83
CA ALA A 47 -12.63 18.49 4.54
C ALA A 47 -13.23 17.40 5.46
N LEU A 48 -12.48 16.32 5.74
CA LEU A 48 -12.89 15.27 6.67
C LEU A 48 -12.95 15.76 8.12
N THR A 49 -12.05 16.66 8.52
CA THR A 49 -12.06 17.26 9.87
C THR A 49 -13.31 18.12 10.07
N THR A 50 -13.62 18.98 9.10
CA THR A 50 -14.83 19.80 9.11
C THR A 50 -16.09 18.93 9.09
N ALA A 51 -16.10 17.90 8.24
CA ALA A 51 -17.19 16.94 8.14
C ALA A 51 -17.45 16.18 9.45
N ALA A 52 -16.40 15.83 10.20
CA ALA A 52 -16.53 15.14 11.48
C ALA A 52 -17.22 15.99 12.56
N ALA A 53 -17.18 17.32 12.43
CA ALA A 53 -17.83 18.26 13.34
C ALA A 53 -19.25 18.64 12.89
N ASP A 54 -19.66 18.27 11.67
CA ASP A 54 -20.97 18.61 11.10
C ASP A 54 -21.97 17.46 11.30
N PRO A 55 -23.01 17.63 12.14
CA PRO A 55 -24.02 16.59 12.36
C PRO A 55 -24.87 16.31 11.11
N GLU A 56 -24.91 17.23 10.15
CA GLU A 56 -25.63 17.07 8.89
C GLU A 56 -24.73 16.56 7.76
N TRP A 57 -23.49 16.17 8.06
CA TRP A 57 -22.59 15.63 7.04
C TRP A 57 -23.19 14.42 6.33
N ARG A 58 -22.92 14.32 5.02
CA ARG A 58 -23.32 13.22 4.15
C ARG A 58 -22.14 12.76 3.31
N THR A 59 -22.13 11.49 2.94
CA THR A 59 -21.13 10.91 2.03
C THR A 59 -21.09 11.67 0.72
N ARG A 60 -19.88 12.03 0.28
CA ARG A 60 -19.62 12.63 -1.03
C ARG A 60 -18.85 11.66 -1.90
N SER A 61 -19.27 11.56 -3.15
CA SER A 61 -18.61 10.74 -4.17
C SER A 61 -18.01 11.64 -5.23
N PHE A 62 -16.77 11.35 -5.62
CA PHE A 62 -16.05 12.08 -6.65
C PHE A 62 -15.71 11.12 -7.78
N VAL A 63 -16.02 11.51 -9.01
CA VAL A 63 -15.64 10.77 -10.21
C VAL A 63 -14.28 11.28 -10.63
N LEU A 64 -13.32 10.37 -10.79
CA LEU A 64 -11.99 10.74 -11.27
C LEU A 64 -12.09 11.11 -12.76
N PRO A 65 -11.48 12.23 -13.18
CA PRO A 65 -11.51 12.66 -14.59
C PRO A 65 -10.74 11.69 -15.48
N GLU A 66 -9.74 11.00 -14.92
CA GLU A 66 -8.90 10.02 -15.59
C GLU A 66 -8.95 8.68 -14.85
N SER A 67 -8.87 7.59 -15.61
CA SER A 67 -8.75 6.26 -15.03
C SER A 67 -7.36 6.04 -14.47
N VAL A 68 -7.28 5.65 -13.20
CA VAL A 68 -6.01 5.33 -12.53
C VAL A 68 -5.87 3.80 -12.48
N PRO A 69 -4.92 3.20 -13.22
CA PRO A 69 -4.74 1.75 -13.20
C PRO A 69 -4.26 1.29 -11.81
N VAL A 70 -4.76 0.13 -11.38
CA VAL A 70 -4.39 -0.49 -10.10
C VAL A 70 -4.05 -1.94 -10.34
N ASP A 71 -2.76 -2.26 -10.27
CA ASP A 71 -2.25 -3.63 -10.37
C ASP A 71 -1.90 -4.16 -8.97
N LEU A 72 -2.47 -5.32 -8.62
CA LEU A 72 -2.13 -6.03 -7.39
C LEU A 72 -1.23 -7.22 -7.73
N VAL A 73 0.07 -7.03 -7.57
CA VAL A 73 1.08 -8.08 -7.80
C VAL A 73 1.56 -8.70 -6.49
N TYR A 74 1.88 -9.99 -6.53
CA TYR A 74 2.46 -10.71 -5.40
C TYR A 74 3.86 -11.19 -5.75
N LEU A 75 4.85 -10.51 -5.18
CA LEU A 75 6.28 -10.80 -5.36
C LEU A 75 6.89 -11.09 -3.99
N ASN A 76 7.40 -12.31 -3.80
CA ASN A 76 8.16 -12.69 -2.61
C ASN A 76 9.68 -12.53 -2.81
N ALA A 77 10.12 -12.19 -4.02
CA ALA A 77 11.49 -11.77 -4.33
C ALA A 77 11.48 -10.71 -5.44
N TRP A 78 12.35 -9.70 -5.33
CA TRP A 78 12.57 -8.68 -6.37
C TRP A 78 13.96 -8.05 -6.24
N VAL A 79 14.45 -7.45 -7.33
CA VAL A 79 15.66 -6.64 -7.33
C VAL A 79 15.25 -5.18 -7.09
N ALA A 80 15.81 -4.55 -6.06
CA ALA A 80 15.56 -3.14 -5.76
C ALA A 80 16.32 -2.23 -6.74
N ALA A 81 16.02 -0.92 -6.68
CA ALA A 81 16.60 0.06 -7.59
C ALA A 81 18.13 0.21 -7.44
N ASP A 82 18.68 -0.17 -6.30
CA ASP A 82 20.12 -0.22 -6.01
C ASP A 82 20.80 -1.51 -6.50
N GLY A 83 20.03 -2.45 -7.08
CA GLY A 83 20.53 -3.72 -7.55
C GLY A 83 20.55 -4.84 -6.50
N GLU A 84 20.13 -4.57 -5.26
CA GLU A 84 20.08 -5.60 -4.22
C GLU A 84 18.88 -6.53 -4.39
N LEU A 85 19.10 -7.82 -4.15
CA LEU A 85 18.05 -8.83 -4.17
C LEU A 85 17.34 -8.88 -2.81
N HIS A 86 16.06 -8.55 -2.79
CA HIS A 86 15.22 -8.61 -1.60
C HIS A 86 14.28 -9.81 -1.63
N PHE A 87 14.11 -10.42 -0.45
CA PHE A 87 13.12 -11.47 -0.21
C PHE A 87 12.07 -11.03 0.82
N ARG A 88 10.88 -11.61 0.71
CA ARG A 88 9.79 -11.51 1.70
C ARG A 88 9.21 -12.89 1.95
N HIS A 89 8.65 -13.06 3.15
CA HIS A 89 8.02 -14.30 3.55
C HIS A 89 6.79 -14.60 2.68
N ASP A 90 6.67 -15.83 2.20
CA ASP A 90 5.55 -16.27 1.35
C ASP A 90 4.31 -16.62 2.17
N ILE A 91 3.60 -15.59 2.63
CA ILE A 91 2.41 -15.71 3.49
C ILE A 91 1.24 -16.44 2.83
N TYR A 92 1.21 -16.52 1.50
CA TYR A 92 0.16 -17.22 0.74
C TYR A 92 0.60 -18.58 0.20
N GLN A 93 1.83 -19.01 0.48
CA GLN A 93 2.36 -20.31 0.03
C GLN A 93 2.21 -20.52 -1.48
N ARG A 94 2.42 -19.45 -2.27
CA ARG A 94 2.26 -19.48 -3.73
C ARG A 94 3.56 -19.79 -4.47
N ALA A 95 4.70 -19.67 -3.80
CA ALA A 95 5.96 -20.04 -4.40
C ALA A 95 6.07 -21.57 -4.50
N ALA A 96 6.64 -22.04 -5.61
CA ALA A 96 7.08 -23.43 -5.69
C ALA A 96 8.06 -23.74 -4.53
N PRO A 97 8.13 -24.99 -4.04
CA PRO A 97 9.02 -25.38 -2.96
C PRO A 97 10.44 -24.89 -3.23
N GLN A 98 10.99 -24.07 -2.34
CA GLN A 98 12.35 -23.56 -2.50
C GLN A 98 13.35 -24.66 -2.17
N VAL A 99 13.88 -25.30 -3.22
CA VAL A 99 15.05 -26.18 -3.10
C VAL A 99 16.19 -25.28 -2.63
N HIS A 100 16.67 -25.47 -1.40
CA HIS A 100 17.77 -24.68 -0.87
C HIS A 100 19.01 -24.91 -1.75
N ALA A 101 19.35 -23.92 -2.59
CA ALA A 101 20.65 -23.89 -3.24
C ALA A 101 21.70 -23.68 -2.14
N ARG A 102 22.39 -24.76 -1.76
CA ARG A 102 23.55 -24.68 -0.88
C ARG A 102 24.56 -23.74 -1.54
N THR A 103 24.82 -22.60 -0.91
CA THR A 103 25.88 -21.68 -1.30
C THR A 103 27.20 -22.44 -1.36
N ALA A 104 27.72 -22.63 -2.57
CA ALA A 104 29.10 -23.04 -2.76
C ALA A 104 29.99 -21.85 -2.39
N HIS A 105 30.62 -21.91 -1.23
CA HIS A 105 31.74 -21.04 -0.92
C HIS A 105 32.84 -21.29 -1.97
N ARG A 106 33.04 -20.34 -2.89
CA ARG A 106 34.32 -20.25 -3.60
C ARG A 106 35.34 -19.72 -2.62
N HIS A 107 36.18 -20.61 -2.13
CA HIS A 107 37.47 -20.25 -1.57
C HIS A 107 38.42 -20.16 -2.76
N GLU A 108 38.75 -18.95 -3.17
CA GLU A 108 39.82 -18.68 -4.13
C GLU A 108 40.87 -17.88 -3.35
N GLY A 109 41.90 -18.60 -2.92
CA GLY A 109 43.07 -18.08 -2.22
C GLY A 109 44.29 -18.87 -2.69
N ASP A 110 45.23 -18.11 -3.27
CA ASP A 110 46.60 -18.39 -3.73
C ASP A 110 46.86 -19.51 -4.77
#